data_AF-A0A7S3WM54-F1
#
_entry.id   AF-A0A7S3WM54-F1
#
_cell.length_a   1.000
_cell.length_b   1.000
_cell.length_c   1.000
_cell.angle_alpha   90.00
_cell.angle_beta   90.00
_cell.angle_gamma   90.00
#
_symmetry.space_group_name_H-M   'P 1'
#
loop_
_entity.id
_entity.type
_entity.pdbx_description
1 polymer ?
#
loop_
_entity_poly.entity_id
_entity_poly.type
_entity_poly.pdbx_seq_one_letter_code
_entity_poly.pdbx_strand_id
1 'polypeptide(L)'
;MGCLSGADAETLDAHEEGLMRIFCESYERYGGPHIEVKDLLLRYRLIWPSSCMDACQWVERDIYVECPREEWPTVKSKFDDKFIDRWNVRCRGTTLVNCFEYWPRRNFKKNFDECEVKDLL
;
A
#
# COMPACT_ATOMS: atom_id res chain seq x y z
N MET A 1 5.82 -4.96 -3.09
CA MET A 1 4.36 -4.86 -2.88
C MET A 1 3.68 -5.40 -4.13
N GLY A 2 3.09 -6.60 -4.08
CA GLY A 2 2.31 -7.12 -5.23
C GLY A 2 1.01 -6.32 -5.44
N CYS A 3 0.07 -6.85 -6.23
CA CYS A 3 -1.24 -6.24 -6.50
C CYS A 3 -2.08 -5.86 -5.26
N LEU A 4 -1.69 -6.29 -4.06
CA LEU A 4 -2.33 -5.97 -2.78
C LEU A 4 -2.38 -4.47 -2.47
N SER A 5 -1.40 -3.68 -2.91
CA SER A 5 -1.42 -2.22 -2.70
C SER A 5 -2.42 -1.50 -3.62
N GLY A 6 -3.02 -2.20 -4.58
CA GLY A 6 -4.09 -1.67 -5.43
C GLY A 6 -5.48 -1.81 -4.82
N ALA A 7 -5.65 -2.61 -3.76
CA ALA A 7 -6.90 -2.67 -3.02
C ALA A 7 -7.16 -1.34 -2.31
N ASP A 8 -8.44 -0.95 -2.18
CA ASP A 8 -8.80 0.16 -1.31
C ASP A 8 -8.44 -0.14 0.15
N ALA A 9 -8.30 0.92 0.94
CA ALA A 9 -7.78 0.82 2.30
C ALA A 9 -8.66 -0.03 3.24
N GLU A 10 -9.98 -0.06 3.02
CA GLU A 10 -10.92 -0.83 3.84
C GLU A 10 -10.82 -2.33 3.54
N THR A 11 -10.82 -2.69 2.25
CA THR A 11 -10.60 -4.07 1.81
C THR A 11 -9.27 -4.60 2.31
N LEU A 12 -8.20 -3.80 2.21
CA LEU A 12 -6.88 -4.23 2.68
C LEU A 12 -6.86 -4.41 4.20
N ASP A 13 -7.49 -3.51 4.94
CA ASP A 13 -7.58 -3.58 6.40
C ASP A 13 -8.28 -4.86 6.87
N ALA A 14 -9.40 -5.19 6.23
CA ALA A 14 -10.21 -6.35 6.58
C ALA A 14 -9.56 -7.69 6.24
N HIS A 15 -8.66 -7.73 5.24
CA HIS A 15 -8.21 -8.99 4.64
C HIS A 15 -6.71 -9.24 4.68
N GLU A 16 -5.86 -8.28 5.05
CA GLU A 16 -4.40 -8.46 4.97
C GLU A 16 -3.90 -9.67 5.77
N GLU A 17 -4.44 -9.94 6.96
CA GLU A 17 -3.99 -11.09 7.77
C GLU A 17 -4.37 -12.42 7.09
N GLY A 18 -5.59 -12.53 6.57
CA GLY A 18 -6.04 -13.72 5.85
C GLY A 18 -5.22 -13.96 4.58
N LEU A 19 -4.87 -12.89 3.87
CA LEU A 19 -4.00 -12.94 2.69
C LEU A 19 -2.58 -13.42 3.04
N MET A 20 -1.98 -12.89 4.11
CA MET A 20 -0.66 -13.36 4.56
C MET A 20 -0.69 -14.82 4.98
N ARG A 21 -1.76 -15.25 5.66
CA ARG A 21 -1.95 -16.65 6.06
C ARG A 21 -2.02 -17.58 4.85
N ILE A 22 -2.88 -17.28 3.88
CA ILE A 22 -3.02 -18.07 2.64
C ILE A 22 -1.70 -18.12 1.89
N PHE A 23 -0.97 -17.00 1.83
CA PHE A 23 0.35 -16.95 1.21
C PHE A 23 1.35 -17.88 1.91
N CYS A 24 1.50 -17.79 3.24
CA CYS A 24 2.43 -18.64 4.00
C CYS A 24 2.10 -20.13 3.83
N GLU A 25 0.83 -20.50 3.99
CA GLU A 25 0.36 -21.89 3.85
C GLU A 25 0.62 -22.43 2.44
N SER A 26 0.33 -21.62 1.41
CA SER A 26 0.55 -22.02 0.02
C SER A 26 2.04 -22.13 -0.29
N TYR A 27 2.85 -21.17 0.19
CA TYR A 27 4.28 -21.14 -0.05
C TYR A 27 4.95 -22.39 0.54
N GLU A 28 4.62 -22.75 1.77
CA GLU A 28 5.11 -23.99 2.40
C GLU A 28 4.62 -25.25 1.66
N ARG A 29 3.32 -25.31 1.32
CA ARG A 29 2.73 -26.43 0.57
C ARG A 29 3.46 -26.73 -0.74
N TYR A 30 3.95 -25.70 -1.43
CA TYR A 30 4.66 -25.83 -2.69
C TYR A 30 6.19 -25.88 -2.53
N GLY A 31 6.69 -26.22 -1.34
CA GLY A 31 8.10 -26.50 -1.08
C GLY A 31 8.93 -25.30 -0.64
N GLY A 32 8.30 -24.15 -0.37
CA GLY A 32 8.94 -23.02 0.29
C GLY A 32 9.23 -23.31 1.77
N PRO A 33 10.18 -22.59 2.39
CA PRO A 33 10.38 -22.67 3.84
C PRO A 33 9.14 -22.17 4.59
N HIS A 34 8.97 -22.69 5.82
CA HIS A 34 7.95 -22.21 6.74
C HIS A 34 8.18 -20.73 7.07
N ILE A 35 7.10 -19.94 7.05
CA ILE A 35 7.10 -18.51 7.39
C ILE A 35 6.00 -18.25 8.41
N GLU A 36 6.36 -17.73 9.58
CA GLU A 36 5.41 -17.29 10.59
C GLU A 36 4.54 -16.15 10.05
N VAL A 37 3.21 -16.34 10.05
CA VAL A 37 2.25 -15.37 9.50
C VAL A 37 2.39 -14.00 10.17
N LYS A 38 2.62 -13.99 11.49
CA LYS A 38 2.82 -12.75 12.26
C LYS A 38 4.05 -11.97 11.82
N ASP A 39 5.12 -12.68 11.46
CA ASP A 39 6.37 -12.06 11.02
C ASP A 39 6.23 -11.45 9.63
N LEU A 40 5.58 -12.18 8.71
CA LEU A 40 5.30 -11.67 7.39
C LEU A 40 4.38 -10.44 7.44
N LEU A 41 3.32 -10.50 8.26
CA LEU A 41 2.39 -9.40 8.44
C LEU A 41 3.06 -8.15 9.03
N LEU A 42 3.96 -8.33 10.01
CA LEU A 42 4.74 -7.24 10.58
C LEU A 42 5.62 -6.57 9.50
N ARG A 43 6.39 -7.37 8.75
CA ARG A 43 7.25 -6.88 7.65
C ARG A 43 6.44 -6.18 6.56
N TYR A 44 5.26 -6.72 6.22
CA TYR A 44 4.35 -6.10 5.26
C TYR A 44 3.87 -4.72 5.73
N ARG A 45 3.51 -4.59 7.01
CA ARG A 45 3.09 -3.30 7.57
C ARG A 45 4.26 -2.31 7.63
N LEU A 46 5.48 -2.78 7.90
CA LEU A 46 6.68 -1.93 7.99
C LEU A 46 7.19 -1.43 6.64
N ILE A 47 6.98 -2.17 5.55
CA ILE A 47 7.35 -1.70 4.20
C ILE A 47 6.36 -0.64 3.67
N TRP A 48 5.17 -0.54 4.27
CA TRP A 48 4.14 0.39 3.82
C TRP A 48 4.59 1.86 3.88
N PRO A 49 5.16 2.37 4.99
CA PRO A 49 5.67 3.74 5.02
C PRO A 49 6.70 4.07 3.94
N SER A 50 7.67 3.18 3.72
CA SER A 50 8.68 3.37 2.67
C SER A 50 8.05 3.42 1.28
N SER A 51 7.03 2.59 1.04
CA SER A 51 6.32 2.56 -0.22
C SER A 51 5.46 3.80 -0.45
N CYS A 52 4.83 4.35 0.60
CA CYS A 52 4.11 5.62 0.50
C CYS A 52 5.06 6.77 0.10
N MET A 53 6.27 6.80 0.67
CA MET A 53 7.27 7.81 0.35
C MET A 53 7.77 7.70 -1.10
N ASP A 54 7.97 6.48 -1.60
CA ASP A 54 8.29 6.25 -3.02
C ASP A 54 7.17 6.72 -3.94
N ALA A 55 5.90 6.43 -3.57
CA ALA A 55 4.75 6.83 -4.35
C ALA A 55 4.62 8.36 -4.49
N CYS A 56 5.03 9.13 -3.48
CA CYS A 56 5.04 10.60 -3.54
C CYS A 56 5.90 11.14 -4.69
N GLN A 57 6.95 10.43 -5.08
CA GLN A 57 7.83 10.84 -6.19
C GLN A 57 7.11 10.81 -7.54
N TRP A 58 6.00 10.07 -7.66
CA TRP A 58 5.24 9.94 -8.90
C TRP A 58 4.35 11.15 -9.16
N VAL A 59 4.12 12.00 -8.15
CA VAL A 59 3.26 13.18 -8.26
C VAL A 59 3.77 14.13 -9.35
N GLU A 60 5.05 14.52 -9.28
CA GLU A 60 5.62 15.44 -10.27
C GLU A 60 6.01 14.73 -11.57
N ARG A 61 6.53 13.49 -11.45
CA ARG A 61 7.05 12.73 -12.59
C ARG A 61 5.96 12.24 -13.55
N ASP A 62 4.84 11.77 -13.00
CA ASP A 62 3.81 11.06 -13.78
C ASP A 62 2.46 11.81 -13.73
N ILE A 63 2.01 12.18 -12.52
CA ILE A 63 0.66 12.71 -12.32
C ILE A 63 0.51 14.12 -12.91
N TYR A 64 1.41 15.05 -12.55
CA TYR A 64 1.35 16.42 -13.05
C TYR A 64 1.70 16.58 -14.54
N VAL A 65 2.30 15.55 -15.15
CA VAL A 65 2.51 15.52 -16.61
C VAL A 65 1.19 15.33 -17.37
N GLU A 66 0.27 14.52 -16.84
CA GLU A 66 -1.04 14.25 -17.46
C GLU A 66 -2.17 15.14 -16.91
N CYS A 67 -2.10 15.51 -15.64
CA CYS A 67 -3.06 16.39 -14.97
C CYS A 67 -2.30 17.51 -14.25
N PRO A 68 -2.04 18.65 -14.93
CA PRO A 68 -1.31 19.78 -14.35
C PRO A 68 -1.88 20.23 -13.01
N ARG A 69 -1.01 20.77 -12.15
CA ARG A 69 -1.35 21.18 -10.78
C ARG A 69 -2.55 22.12 -10.73
N GLU A 70 -2.69 22.99 -11.72
CA GLU A 70 -3.74 23.98 -11.86
C GLU A 70 -5.13 23.35 -12.12
N GLU A 71 -5.17 22.14 -12.68
CA GLU A 71 -6.42 21.42 -12.94
C GLU A 71 -6.95 20.69 -11.69
N TRP A 72 -6.08 20.34 -10.74
CA TRP A 72 -6.45 19.55 -9.56
C TRP A 72 -7.58 20.11 -8.70
N PRO A 73 -7.71 21.44 -8.47
CA PRO A 73 -8.86 22.00 -7.76
C PRO A 73 -10.22 21.69 -8.42
N THR A 74 -10.21 21.35 -9.71
CA THR A 74 -11.42 20.97 -10.46
C THR A 74 -11.78 19.50 -10.31
N VAL A 75 -10.84 18.63 -9.95
CA VAL A 75 -11.06 17.19 -9.72
C VAL A 75 -11.82 17.02 -8.40
N LYS A 76 -13.06 16.53 -8.46
CA LYS A 76 -13.92 16.42 -7.25
C LYS A 76 -13.94 15.04 -6.61
N SER A 77 -13.49 14.02 -7.33
CA SER A 77 -13.62 12.62 -6.94
C SER A 77 -12.57 11.77 -7.65
N LYS A 78 -12.27 10.58 -7.11
CA LYS A 78 -11.48 9.55 -7.79
C LYS A 78 -12.20 8.95 -9.02
N PHE A 79 -13.49 9.28 -9.19
CA PHE A 79 -14.33 8.89 -10.33
C PHE A 79 -14.53 10.02 -11.34
N ASP A 80 -13.87 11.16 -11.15
CA ASP A 80 -13.88 12.27 -12.11
C ASP A 80 -13.22 11.84 -13.43
N ASP A 81 -13.78 12.22 -14.58
CA ASP A 81 -13.25 11.89 -15.90
C ASP A 81 -11.77 12.29 -16.03
N LYS A 82 -11.39 13.44 -15.48
CA LYS A 82 -10.00 13.92 -15.48
C LYS A 82 -9.05 13.02 -14.68
N PHE A 83 -9.57 12.25 -13.74
CA PHE A 83 -8.82 11.30 -12.95
C PHE A 83 -8.81 9.92 -13.59
N ILE A 84 -9.97 9.40 -14.01
CA ILE A 84 -10.13 8.00 -14.44
C ILE A 84 -9.68 7.73 -15.88
N ASP A 85 -9.79 8.71 -16.76
CA ASP A 85 -9.48 8.56 -18.19
C ASP A 85 -8.00 8.78 -18.51
N ARG A 86 -7.22 9.26 -17.53
CA ARG A 86 -5.78 9.49 -17.64
C ARG A 86 -5.03 8.38 -16.93
N TRP A 87 -4.34 7.52 -17.70
CA TRP A 87 -3.80 6.25 -17.20
C TRP A 87 -2.88 6.43 -15.99
N ASN A 88 -1.88 7.32 -16.07
CA ASN A 88 -0.94 7.50 -14.97
C ASN A 88 -1.57 8.23 -13.79
N VAL A 89 -2.45 9.21 -14.06
CA VAL A 89 -3.23 9.88 -13.00
C VAL A 89 -4.05 8.87 -12.21
N ARG A 90 -4.78 7.99 -12.90
CA ARG A 90 -5.55 6.92 -12.27
C ARG A 90 -4.66 5.96 -11.50
N CYS A 91 -3.68 5.33 -12.15
CA CYS A 91 -2.90 4.27 -11.52
C CYS A 91 -2.06 4.79 -10.34
N ARG A 92 -1.33 5.90 -10.54
CA ARG A 92 -0.46 6.49 -9.51
C ARG A 92 -1.27 7.23 -8.44
N GLY A 93 -2.28 8.00 -8.86
CA GLY A 93 -3.17 8.72 -7.96
C GLY A 93 -3.97 7.79 -7.06
N THR A 94 -4.57 6.71 -7.61
CA THR A 94 -5.28 5.73 -6.80
C THR A 94 -4.35 5.07 -5.78
N THR A 95 -3.12 4.74 -6.18
CA THR A 95 -2.13 4.17 -5.25
C THR A 95 -1.84 5.12 -4.10
N LEU A 96 -1.62 6.42 -4.38
CA LEU A 96 -1.40 7.44 -3.35
C LEU A 96 -2.61 7.61 -2.42
N VAL A 97 -3.82 7.68 -2.99
CA VAL A 97 -5.06 7.76 -2.21
C VAL A 97 -5.17 6.56 -1.27
N ASN A 98 -5.02 5.34 -1.78
CA ASN A 98 -5.09 4.13 -0.96
C ASN A 98 -3.99 4.11 0.12
N CYS A 99 -2.76 4.53 -0.22
CA CYS A 99 -1.65 4.65 0.72
C CYS A 99 -1.99 5.57 1.91
N PHE A 100 -2.55 6.75 1.64
CA PHE A 100 -2.90 7.73 2.68
C PHE A 100 -4.19 7.36 3.42
N GLU A 101 -5.17 6.74 2.78
CA GLU A 101 -6.38 6.23 3.43
C GLU A 101 -6.07 5.06 4.38
N TYR A 102 -5.10 4.22 4.01
CA TYR A 102 -4.66 3.10 4.84
C TYR A 102 -3.83 3.56 6.04
N TRP A 103 -3.06 4.64 5.90
CA TRP A 103 -2.15 5.12 6.94
C TRP A 103 -2.77 5.25 8.34
N PRO A 104 -3.91 5.96 8.54
CA PRO A 104 -4.50 6.13 9.86
C PRO A 104 -5.11 4.83 10.43
N ARG A 105 -5.24 3.77 9.64
CA ARG A 105 -5.79 2.47 10.08
C ARG A 105 -4.74 1.62 10.77
N ARG A 106 -3.48 2.03 10.79
CA ARG A 106 -2.38 1.26 11.36
C ARG A 106 -1.66 2.04 12.45
N ASN A 107 -1.26 1.33 13.49
CA ASN A 107 -0.34 1.84 14.49
C ASN A 107 1.10 1.51 14.07
N PHE A 108 1.65 2.30 13.15
CA PHE A 108 3.03 2.05 12.67
C PHE A 108 4.06 2.16 13.78
N LYS A 109 3.86 3.04 14.77
CA LYS A 109 4.75 3.10 15.94
C LYS A 109 4.84 1.74 16.64
N LYS A 110 3.70 1.12 16.94
CA LYS A 110 3.66 -0.22 17.53
C LYS A 110 4.38 -1.25 16.66
N ASN A 111 4.19 -1.20 15.34
CA ASN A 111 4.90 -2.11 14.43
C ASN A 111 6.43 -1.90 14.47
N PHE A 112 6.90 -0.65 14.54
CA PHE A 112 8.34 -0.36 14.68
C PHE A 112 8.89 -0.88 16.00
N ASP A 113 8.21 -0.60 17.11
CA ASP A 113 8.61 -1.05 18.45
C ASP A 113 8.66 -2.60 18.53
N GLU A 114 7.71 -3.31 17.90
CA GLU A 114 7.69 -4.78 17.83
C GLU A 114 8.83 -5.37 16.98
N CYS A 115 9.33 -4.63 15.98
CA CYS A 115 10.45 -5.06 15.14
C CYS A 115 11.78 -4.96 15.90
N GLU A 116 12.03 -3.83 16.56
CA GLU A 116 13.27 -3.60 17.30
C GLU A 116 13.51 -4.65 18.40
N VAL A 117 12.43 -5.14 19.04
CA VAL A 117 12.53 -6.19 20.07
C VAL A 117 12.94 -7.54 19.48
N LYS A 118 12.55 -7.85 18.24
CA LYS A 118 12.90 -9.14 17.60
C LYS A 118 14.34 -9.19 17.12
N ASP A 119 14.90 -8.07 16.69
CA ASP A 119 16.29 -8.01 16.20
C ASP A 119 17.32 -7.95 17.35
N LEU A 120 16.87 -7.90 18.61
CA LEU A 120 17.69 -7.89 19.83
C LEU A 120 17.74 -9.24 20.57
N LEU A 121 17.00 -10.26 20.11
CA LEU A 121 16.92 -11.61 20.71
C LEU A 121 17.45 -12.67 19.73
#